data_AF-A0A9D7CZ12-F1
#
_entry.id   AF-A0A9D7CZ12-F1
#
_cell.length_a   1.000
_cell.length_b   1.000
_cell.length_c   1.000
_cell.angle_alpha   90.00
_cell.angle_beta   90.00
_cell.angle_gamma   90.00
#
_symmetry.space_group_name_H-M   'P 1'
#
loop_
_entity.id
_entity.type
_entity.pdbx_description
1 polymer ?
#
loop_
_entity_poly.entity_id
_entity_poly.type
_entity_poly.pdbx_seq_one_letter_code
_entity_poly.pdbx_strand_id
1 'polypeptide(L)'
;MEGLEDPGRQLFVPTALGRRRREPRPDTFGRADDVDPAGDGVEPGGLGDPAARAAAGRPRSLLPPPPPPPPPPPPPPTASSAPAPGATFGEQAVAKVSSFVPVPLPAPPAAAPSASLARPSSSGGFSVTDTARRRAMGDKRVPGEELIAQLFEDMHAVHFLSDALEGGHFCLAVAMEKLPSAAAYLHLYDIDKREFVIVCVRGGSTEKHLLERTGESDALLSQAMRKRRSVVVNEPPADGSIAAGRFASLGGAKRIIVTPVMQAGRFLGVIELVNPLDGAPFSELEGNALTYMAEQYAEFVAARGVVLEAEKVSRAFEQSRAST
;
A
#
# COMPACT_ATOMS: atom_id res chain seq x y z
N MET A 1 20.46 -59.65 -24.54
CA MET A 1 21.03 -59.14 -25.81
C MET A 1 20.00 -58.16 -26.34
N GLU A 2 20.22 -56.86 -26.51
CA GLU A 2 21.28 -55.88 -26.30
C GLU A 2 20.48 -54.60 -25.97
N GLY A 3 20.82 -53.79 -24.98
CA GLY A 3 21.96 -52.88 -25.06
C GLY A 3 21.56 -51.63 -25.86
N LEU A 4 20.77 -50.72 -25.25
CA LEU A 4 20.61 -49.36 -25.78
C LEU A 4 20.92 -48.38 -24.66
N GLU A 5 22.19 -48.01 -24.62
CA GLU A 5 22.78 -47.04 -23.71
C GLU A 5 22.41 -45.61 -24.16
N ASP A 6 22.11 -44.76 -23.17
CA ASP A 6 21.75 -43.35 -23.29
C ASP A 6 23.00 -42.49 -23.03
N PRO A 7 23.62 -41.86 -24.05
CA PRO A 7 24.78 -41.00 -23.85
C PRO A 7 24.35 -39.52 -23.84
N GLY A 8 24.49 -38.85 -22.69
CA GLY A 8 24.70 -37.40 -22.71
C GLY A 8 23.97 -36.55 -21.67
N ARG A 9 24.01 -36.92 -20.39
CA ARG A 9 23.85 -35.93 -19.31
C ARG A 9 25.11 -35.06 -19.24
N GLN A 10 25.14 -33.96 -20.01
CA GLN A 10 26.09 -32.89 -19.77
C GLN A 10 25.69 -32.13 -18.49
N LEU A 11 26.51 -32.28 -17.47
CA LEU A 11 26.53 -31.45 -16.27
C LEU A 11 26.88 -30.01 -16.66
N PHE A 12 25.88 -29.12 -16.62
CA PHE A 12 26.11 -27.68 -16.76
C PHE A 12 26.61 -27.16 -15.40
N VAL A 13 27.92 -26.91 -15.33
CA VAL A 13 28.56 -26.21 -14.22
C VAL A 13 28.49 -24.70 -14.52
N PRO A 14 27.80 -23.87 -13.72
CA PRO A 14 27.87 -22.43 -13.91
C PRO A 14 29.23 -21.90 -13.47
N THR A 15 30.07 -21.59 -14.46
CA THR A 15 31.32 -20.84 -14.32
C THR A 15 31.04 -19.45 -13.75
N ALA A 16 31.65 -19.17 -12.60
CA ALA A 16 31.66 -17.85 -11.97
C ALA A 16 32.33 -16.82 -12.88
N LEU A 17 31.54 -15.89 -13.45
CA LEU A 17 32.05 -14.74 -14.19
C LEU A 17 32.03 -13.48 -13.32
N GLY A 18 33.22 -13.08 -12.90
CA GLY A 18 33.69 -11.70 -13.03
C GLY A 18 33.08 -10.64 -12.11
N ARG A 19 33.53 -10.60 -10.86
CA ARG A 19 33.56 -9.34 -10.08
C ARG A 19 34.44 -8.32 -10.81
N ARG A 20 33.84 -7.38 -11.54
CA ARG A 20 34.55 -6.15 -11.96
C ARG A 20 34.70 -5.23 -10.74
N ARG A 21 35.89 -5.27 -10.13
CA ARG A 21 36.42 -4.17 -9.32
C ARG A 21 36.39 -2.91 -10.19
N ARG A 22 35.61 -1.90 -9.80
CA ARG A 22 35.85 -0.53 -10.26
C ARG A 22 36.97 0.03 -9.40
N GLU A 23 38.13 0.25 -10.02
CA GLU A 23 39.22 1.03 -9.44
C GLU A 23 38.85 2.52 -9.38
N PRO A 24 39.37 3.26 -8.38
CA PRO A 24 39.21 4.70 -8.28
C PRO A 24 40.04 5.41 -9.35
N ARG A 25 39.42 6.37 -10.06
CA ARG A 25 40.14 7.26 -10.98
C ARG A 25 40.96 8.28 -10.18
N PRO A 26 42.25 8.49 -10.51
CA PRO A 26 43.06 9.54 -9.94
C PRO A 26 42.83 10.89 -10.64
N ASP A 27 42.80 11.93 -9.82
CA ASP A 27 43.25 13.31 -10.01
C ASP A 27 43.49 13.83 -11.44
N THR A 28 42.64 14.76 -11.85
CA THR A 28 43.03 15.81 -12.82
C THR A 28 43.31 17.09 -12.06
N PHE A 29 44.61 17.32 -11.86
CA PHE A 29 45.21 18.62 -11.58
C PHE A 29 45.03 19.58 -12.77
N GLY A 30 44.84 20.86 -12.45
CA GLY A 30 45.25 21.98 -13.31
C GLY A 30 44.11 22.88 -13.77
N ARG A 31 43.89 24.00 -13.06
CA ARG A 31 44.39 25.31 -13.53
C ARG A 31 44.27 26.36 -12.42
N ALA A 32 45.42 26.90 -12.04
CA ALA A 32 45.58 28.17 -11.35
C ALA A 32 45.53 29.30 -12.39
N ASP A 33 44.95 30.44 -11.99
CA ASP A 33 45.19 31.82 -12.45
C ASP A 33 44.20 32.66 -11.58
N ASP A 34 44.60 33.25 -10.45
CA ASP A 34 45.29 34.53 -10.26
C ASP A 34 44.32 35.71 -9.96
N VAL A 35 44.77 36.62 -9.07
CA VAL A 35 44.27 37.98 -8.73
C VAL A 35 43.09 38.08 -7.75
N ASP A 36 43.08 38.82 -6.63
CA ASP A 36 44.07 39.49 -5.74
C ASP A 36 43.30 39.86 -4.43
N PRO A 37 43.99 40.23 -3.32
CA PRO A 37 43.45 40.42 -1.98
C PRO A 37 43.24 41.90 -1.60
N ALA A 38 42.27 42.17 -0.74
CA ALA A 38 42.28 43.28 0.22
C ALA A 38 41.11 43.08 1.19
N GLY A 39 41.38 42.85 2.47
CA GLY A 39 41.00 43.84 3.46
C GLY A 39 40.69 43.19 4.81
N ASP A 40 41.57 43.47 5.77
CA ASP A 40 41.30 43.81 7.17
C ASP A 40 40.28 42.94 7.93
N GLY A 41 40.67 42.15 8.93
CA GLY A 41 41.51 42.54 10.05
C GLY A 41 40.65 42.70 11.31
N VAL A 42 40.45 41.61 12.08
CA VAL A 42 40.06 41.69 13.51
C VAL A 42 40.69 40.50 14.26
N GLU A 43 41.70 40.89 15.06
CA GLU A 43 42.27 40.36 16.30
C GLU A 43 42.19 38.88 16.73
N PRO A 44 43.33 38.31 17.20
CA PRO A 44 43.41 37.06 17.93
C PRO A 44 43.40 37.28 19.45
N GLY A 45 42.53 36.58 20.18
CA GLY A 45 42.56 36.60 21.64
C GLY A 45 41.80 35.45 22.27
N GLY A 46 42.52 34.49 22.86
CA GLY A 46 41.93 33.51 23.79
C GLY A 46 42.45 32.09 23.70
N LEU A 47 43.77 31.89 23.83
CA LEU A 47 44.33 30.61 24.26
C LEU A 47 43.99 30.41 25.74
N GLY A 48 42.95 29.62 26.01
CA GLY A 48 42.60 29.11 27.34
C GLY A 48 43.03 27.66 27.48
N ASP A 49 43.91 27.41 28.45
CA ASP A 49 44.45 26.11 28.89
C ASP A 49 43.40 24.98 29.06
N PRO A 50 43.61 23.79 28.47
CA PRO A 50 42.85 22.58 28.79
C PRO A 50 43.64 21.65 29.74
N ALA A 51 44.12 22.16 30.88
CA ALA A 51 44.98 21.37 31.77
C ALA A 51 44.75 21.60 33.28
N ALA A 52 43.50 21.69 33.76
CA ALA A 52 43.21 21.54 35.19
C ALA A 52 41.71 21.35 35.49
N ARG A 53 41.17 20.13 35.34
CA ARG A 53 39.96 19.71 36.09
C ARG A 53 39.75 18.20 36.07
N ALA A 54 40.73 17.49 36.63
CA ALA A 54 40.60 16.08 37.01
C ALA A 54 40.56 15.99 38.54
N ALA A 55 39.38 16.16 39.15
CA ALA A 55 39.11 15.69 40.51
C ALA A 55 37.61 15.74 40.84
N ALA A 56 37.12 14.59 41.32
CA ALA A 56 35.98 14.41 42.23
C ALA A 56 34.57 14.60 41.68
N GLY A 57 33.95 13.49 41.30
CA GLY A 57 32.50 13.37 41.18
C GLY A 57 32.06 12.07 40.52
N ARG A 58 32.32 10.91 41.15
CA ARG A 58 31.72 9.65 40.69
C ARG A 58 30.19 9.81 40.75
N PRO A 59 29.45 9.69 39.63
CA PRO A 59 28.00 9.68 39.68
C PRO A 59 27.56 8.51 40.55
N ARG A 60 26.80 8.79 41.61
CA ARG A 60 26.15 7.76 42.41
C ARG A 60 25.26 6.98 41.43
N SER A 61 25.61 5.71 41.23
CA SER A 61 24.80 4.76 40.47
C SER A 61 23.46 4.63 41.19
N LEU A 62 22.48 5.42 40.76
CA LEU A 62 21.10 5.29 41.20
C LEU A 62 20.61 3.95 40.63
N LEU A 63 20.52 2.95 41.50
CA LEU A 63 19.84 1.71 41.17
C LEU A 63 18.44 2.08 40.63
N PRO A 64 18.01 1.52 39.50
CA PRO A 64 16.67 1.74 39.00
C PRO A 64 15.66 1.36 40.10
N PRO A 65 14.59 2.15 40.31
CA PRO A 65 13.57 1.80 41.28
C PRO A 65 13.01 0.42 40.96
N PRO A 66 12.67 -0.39 42.00
CA PRO A 66 12.08 -1.70 41.78
C PRO A 66 10.79 -1.55 40.95
N PRO A 67 10.51 -2.51 40.04
CA PRO A 67 9.29 -2.47 39.25
C PRO A 67 8.07 -2.46 40.20
N PRO A 68 6.99 -1.74 39.83
CA PRO A 68 5.76 -1.75 40.61
C PRO A 68 5.23 -3.19 40.73
N PRO A 69 4.60 -3.54 41.86
CA PRO A 69 4.00 -4.86 42.02
C PRO A 69 2.96 -5.10 40.92
N PRO A 70 2.81 -6.34 40.42
CA PRO A 70 1.81 -6.66 39.43
C PRO A 70 0.41 -6.31 39.95
N PRO A 71 -0.50 -5.81 39.10
CA PRO A 71 -1.88 -5.54 39.50
C PRO A 71 -2.52 -6.83 40.03
N PRO A 72 -3.41 -6.75 41.03
CA PRO A 72 -4.14 -7.90 41.51
C PRO A 72 -4.92 -8.55 40.36
N PRO A 73 -5.07 -9.88 40.34
CA PRO A 73 -5.87 -10.57 39.34
C PRO A 73 -7.30 -10.00 39.34
N PRO A 74 -7.94 -9.86 38.16
CA PRO A 74 -9.32 -9.41 38.10
C PRO A 74 -10.21 -10.34 38.94
N PRO A 75 -11.23 -9.80 39.62
CA PRO A 75 -12.17 -10.64 40.37
C PRO A 75 -12.81 -11.66 39.42
N PRO A 76 -13.05 -12.90 39.89
CA PRO A 76 -13.75 -13.90 39.09
C PRO A 76 -15.10 -13.33 38.64
N PRO A 77 -15.55 -13.64 37.40
CA PRO A 77 -16.86 -13.21 36.93
C PRO A 77 -17.91 -13.72 37.91
N THR A 78 -18.63 -12.79 38.56
CA THR A 78 -19.82 -13.13 39.34
C THR A 78 -20.78 -13.82 38.39
N ALA A 79 -21.01 -15.12 38.63
CA ALA A 79 -21.97 -15.92 37.92
C ALA A 79 -23.33 -15.20 37.96
N SER A 80 -23.73 -14.65 36.82
CA SER A 80 -25.05 -14.05 36.65
C SER A 80 -26.08 -15.17 36.80
N SER A 81 -26.89 -15.04 37.84
CA SER A 81 -27.96 -15.95 38.21
C SER A 81 -28.85 -16.27 37.01
N ALA A 82 -28.98 -17.55 36.71
CA ALA A 82 -29.95 -18.07 35.76
C ALA A 82 -31.38 -17.64 36.18
N PRO A 83 -32.23 -17.14 35.27
CA PRO A 83 -33.64 -16.93 35.56
C PRO A 83 -34.37 -18.28 35.63
N ALA A 84 -35.20 -18.41 36.68
CA ALA A 84 -36.03 -19.57 36.95
C ALA A 84 -37.07 -19.86 35.84
N PRO A 85 -37.47 -21.13 35.64
CA PRO A 85 -38.56 -21.49 34.75
C PRO A 85 -39.89 -21.33 35.49
N GLY A 86 -40.75 -20.42 35.04
CA GLY A 86 -42.10 -20.32 35.59
C GLY A 86 -42.83 -19.02 35.27
N ALA A 87 -43.34 -18.89 34.05
CA ALA A 87 -44.48 -18.02 33.79
C ALA A 87 -45.24 -18.55 32.56
N THR A 88 -46.29 -19.28 32.88
CA THR A 88 -47.39 -19.72 32.01
C THR A 88 -47.97 -18.50 31.29
N PHE A 89 -47.78 -18.40 29.98
CA PHE A 89 -48.48 -17.42 29.16
C PHE A 89 -49.56 -18.11 28.34
N GLY A 90 -50.73 -17.47 28.37
CA GLY A 90 -52.00 -17.96 27.90
C GLY A 90 -52.02 -18.35 26.43
N GLU A 91 -52.74 -19.45 26.24
CA GLU A 91 -53.50 -19.84 25.06
C GLU A 91 -54.19 -18.63 24.41
N GLN A 92 -53.54 -18.02 23.41
CA GLN A 92 -54.16 -17.06 22.51
C GLN A 92 -54.43 -17.71 21.16
N ALA A 93 -55.71 -17.98 20.95
CA ALA A 93 -56.47 -17.97 19.70
C ALA A 93 -55.69 -18.20 18.40
N VAL A 94 -55.85 -19.41 17.87
CA VAL A 94 -55.56 -19.80 16.49
C VAL A 94 -56.34 -18.89 15.52
N ALA A 95 -55.69 -17.87 15.00
CA ALA A 95 -56.21 -17.11 13.86
C ALA A 95 -56.12 -17.99 12.60
N LYS A 96 -57.30 -18.23 12.02
CA LYS A 96 -57.54 -18.87 10.72
C LYS A 96 -56.49 -18.46 9.68
N VAL A 97 -55.65 -19.42 9.29
CA VAL A 97 -54.77 -19.30 8.12
C VAL A 97 -55.67 -19.24 6.90
N SER A 98 -55.76 -18.05 6.30
CA SER A 98 -56.48 -17.81 5.06
C SER A 98 -55.79 -18.60 3.95
N SER A 99 -56.54 -19.49 3.32
CA SER A 99 -56.14 -20.24 2.14
C SER A 99 -55.74 -19.27 1.03
N PHE A 100 -54.43 -19.18 0.75
CA PHE A 100 -53.90 -18.42 -0.37
C PHE A 100 -54.26 -19.16 -1.65
N VAL A 101 -55.17 -18.60 -2.42
CA VAL A 101 -55.51 -19.09 -3.76
C VAL A 101 -54.32 -18.74 -4.68
N PRO A 102 -53.66 -19.72 -5.32
CA PRO A 102 -52.60 -19.41 -6.26
C PRO A 102 -53.20 -18.68 -7.46
N VAL A 103 -52.81 -17.42 -7.64
CA VAL A 103 -53.11 -16.67 -8.86
C VAL A 103 -52.35 -17.35 -10.01
N PRO A 104 -53.02 -17.75 -11.10
CA PRO A 104 -52.36 -18.35 -12.25
C PRO A 104 -51.35 -17.37 -12.82
N LEU A 105 -50.09 -17.80 -12.89
CA LEU A 105 -49.04 -17.04 -13.55
C LEU A 105 -49.42 -16.88 -15.04
N PRO A 106 -49.47 -15.66 -15.61
CA PRO A 106 -49.73 -15.47 -17.02
C PRO A 106 -48.67 -16.20 -17.85
N ALA A 107 -49.12 -16.93 -18.87
CA ALA A 107 -48.26 -17.68 -19.77
C ALA A 107 -47.20 -16.75 -20.39
N PRO A 108 -45.92 -17.17 -20.43
CA PRO A 108 -44.88 -16.38 -21.06
C PRO A 108 -45.20 -16.18 -22.55
N PRO A 109 -45.06 -14.96 -23.09
CA PRO A 109 -45.21 -14.73 -24.53
C PRO A 109 -44.18 -15.57 -25.28
N ALA A 110 -44.63 -16.17 -26.39
CA ALA A 110 -43.84 -17.01 -27.27
C ALA A 110 -42.49 -16.36 -27.61
N ALA A 111 -41.42 -17.14 -27.46
CA ALA A 111 -40.05 -16.75 -27.72
C ALA A 111 -39.91 -16.10 -29.11
N ALA A 112 -39.62 -14.79 -29.12
CA ALA A 112 -39.12 -14.13 -30.30
C ALA A 112 -37.72 -14.70 -30.65
N PRO A 113 -37.39 -14.85 -31.94
CA PRO A 113 -36.08 -15.36 -32.36
C PRO A 113 -34.98 -14.48 -31.76
N SER A 114 -33.97 -15.14 -31.19
CA SER A 114 -32.80 -14.52 -30.59
C SER A 114 -32.09 -13.66 -31.64
N ALA A 115 -32.40 -12.37 -31.66
CA ALA A 115 -31.55 -11.38 -32.29
C ALA A 115 -30.26 -11.37 -31.48
N SER A 116 -29.19 -11.86 -32.09
CA SER A 116 -27.83 -11.77 -31.59
C SER A 116 -27.54 -10.27 -31.41
N LEU A 117 -27.77 -9.75 -30.20
CA LEU A 117 -27.37 -8.42 -29.80
C LEU A 117 -25.85 -8.45 -29.80
N ALA A 118 -25.28 -7.98 -30.90
CA ALA A 118 -23.87 -7.63 -30.99
C ALA A 118 -23.54 -6.83 -29.73
N ARG A 119 -22.68 -7.41 -28.87
CA ARG A 119 -22.07 -6.68 -27.78
C ARG A 119 -21.58 -5.35 -28.37
N PRO A 120 -21.99 -4.19 -27.85
CA PRO A 120 -21.32 -2.96 -28.22
C PRO A 120 -19.87 -3.16 -27.80
N SER A 121 -18.99 -3.30 -28.79
CA SER A 121 -17.56 -3.14 -28.58
C SER A 121 -17.36 -1.72 -28.09
N SER A 122 -17.47 -1.52 -26.77
CA SER A 122 -17.04 -0.30 -26.11
C SER A 122 -15.51 -0.32 -26.08
N SER A 123 -14.91 -0.27 -27.27
CA SER A 123 -13.63 0.38 -27.49
C SER A 123 -13.83 1.89 -27.38
N GLY A 124 -14.49 2.33 -26.30
CA GLY A 124 -14.34 3.68 -25.79
C GLY A 124 -12.91 3.72 -25.29
N GLY A 125 -11.98 3.89 -26.23
CA GLY A 125 -10.59 4.07 -25.91
C GLY A 125 -10.54 5.25 -24.96
N PHE A 126 -10.21 4.98 -23.70
CA PHE A 126 -9.57 5.97 -22.86
C PHE A 126 -8.47 6.56 -23.73
N SER A 127 -8.69 7.77 -24.22
CA SER A 127 -7.77 8.36 -25.17
C SER A 127 -6.53 8.71 -24.38
N VAL A 128 -5.53 7.82 -24.45
CA VAL A 128 -4.17 8.01 -23.94
C VAL A 128 -3.57 9.34 -24.45
N THR A 129 -4.19 9.98 -25.45
CA THR A 129 -3.79 11.32 -25.90
C THR A 129 -4.10 12.45 -24.92
N ASP A 130 -5.07 12.34 -24.00
CA ASP A 130 -5.31 13.43 -23.02
C ASP A 130 -4.27 13.40 -21.88
N THR A 131 -3.79 12.21 -21.48
CA THR A 131 -2.70 12.07 -20.51
C THR A 131 -1.37 12.63 -21.04
N ALA A 132 -1.12 12.51 -22.35
CA ALA A 132 0.07 13.09 -22.98
C ALA A 132 0.06 14.63 -22.98
N ARG A 133 -1.11 15.26 -23.14
CA ARG A 133 -1.23 16.73 -23.11
C ARG A 133 -1.10 17.28 -21.69
N ARG A 134 -1.55 16.53 -20.67
CA ARG A 134 -1.39 16.90 -19.25
C ARG A 134 0.05 16.80 -18.76
N ARG A 135 0.87 15.85 -19.25
CA ARG A 135 2.31 15.75 -18.92
C ARG A 135 3.15 16.99 -19.25
N ALA A 136 2.69 17.86 -20.16
CA ALA A 136 3.41 19.07 -20.55
C ALA A 136 3.24 20.23 -19.55
N MET A 137 2.20 20.20 -18.70
CA MET A 137 2.07 21.13 -17.57
C MET A 137 2.79 20.48 -16.39
N GLY A 138 3.99 20.97 -16.10
CA GLY A 138 4.98 20.32 -15.22
C GLY A 138 4.39 19.71 -13.95
N ASP A 139 5.07 18.65 -13.49
CA ASP A 139 4.80 17.65 -12.43
C ASP A 139 4.33 18.21 -11.07
N LYS A 140 3.32 19.08 -11.10
CA LYS A 140 2.75 19.78 -9.97
C LYS A 140 1.64 18.92 -9.42
N ARG A 141 1.81 18.56 -8.15
CA ARG A 141 0.78 17.97 -7.32
C ARG A 141 -0.51 18.79 -7.39
N VAL A 142 -1.63 18.10 -7.62
CA VAL A 142 -2.97 18.69 -7.65
C VAL A 142 -3.37 19.09 -6.22
N PRO A 143 -3.88 20.31 -5.97
CA PRO A 143 -4.32 20.73 -4.64
C PRO A 143 -5.54 19.91 -4.16
N GLY A 144 -5.68 19.74 -2.84
CA GLY A 144 -6.58 18.74 -2.24
C GLY A 144 -8.06 18.78 -2.66
N GLU A 145 -8.66 19.96 -2.82
CA GLU A 145 -10.08 20.06 -3.24
C GLU A 145 -10.27 19.68 -4.72
N GLU A 146 -9.37 20.15 -5.59
CA GLU A 146 -9.37 19.80 -7.01
C GLU A 146 -9.03 18.32 -7.21
N LEU A 147 -8.17 17.78 -6.36
CA LEU A 147 -7.77 16.37 -6.37
C LEU A 147 -8.99 15.45 -6.21
N ILE A 148 -9.87 15.72 -5.24
CA ILE A 148 -11.06 14.90 -5.02
C ILE A 148 -11.99 14.94 -6.23
N ALA A 149 -12.19 16.12 -6.83
CA ALA A 149 -13.03 16.26 -8.02
C ALA A 149 -12.47 15.45 -9.21
N GLN A 150 -11.15 15.54 -9.46
CA GLN A 150 -10.50 14.76 -10.52
C GLN A 150 -10.55 13.25 -10.25
N LEU A 151 -10.31 12.83 -9.00
CA LEU A 151 -10.42 11.42 -8.63
C LEU A 151 -11.84 10.89 -8.80
N PHE A 152 -12.87 11.70 -8.53
CA PHE A 152 -14.26 11.30 -8.74
C PHE A 152 -14.53 10.92 -10.19
N GLU A 153 -14.07 11.76 -11.13
CA GLU A 153 -14.21 11.53 -12.57
C GLU A 153 -13.39 10.31 -13.02
N ASP A 154 -12.11 10.25 -12.64
CA ASP A 154 -11.19 9.19 -13.07
C ASP A 154 -11.63 7.82 -12.52
N MET A 155 -12.06 7.75 -11.26
CA MET A 155 -12.39 6.47 -10.61
C MET A 155 -13.63 5.78 -11.18
N HIS A 156 -14.50 6.47 -11.91
CA HIS A 156 -15.62 5.82 -12.58
C HIS A 156 -15.16 4.77 -13.60
N ALA A 157 -13.95 4.93 -14.17
CA ALA A 157 -13.35 3.99 -15.10
C ALA A 157 -13.13 2.60 -14.49
N VAL A 158 -12.89 2.52 -13.16
CA VAL A 158 -12.52 1.27 -12.50
C VAL A 158 -13.57 0.20 -12.71
N HIS A 159 -14.86 0.57 -12.73
CA HIS A 159 -15.97 -0.38 -12.84
C HIS A 159 -16.07 -1.08 -14.21
N PHE A 160 -15.37 -0.58 -15.24
CA PHE A 160 -15.33 -1.19 -16.57
C PHE A 160 -14.18 -2.19 -16.75
N LEU A 161 -13.26 -2.28 -15.78
CA LEU A 161 -12.10 -3.16 -15.86
C LEU A 161 -12.49 -4.62 -15.58
N SER A 162 -11.69 -5.54 -16.05
CA SER A 162 -12.04 -6.97 -16.11
C SER A 162 -11.94 -7.63 -14.74
N ASP A 163 -10.86 -7.36 -14.01
CA ASP A 163 -10.54 -8.01 -12.74
C ASP A 163 -9.89 -7.07 -11.71
N ALA A 164 -9.73 -7.56 -10.48
CA ALA A 164 -9.15 -6.83 -9.35
C ALA A 164 -7.72 -6.31 -9.61
N LEU A 165 -6.92 -7.04 -10.41
CA LEU A 165 -5.53 -6.68 -10.68
C LEU A 165 -5.46 -5.53 -11.68
N GLU A 166 -6.24 -5.60 -12.76
CA GLU A 166 -6.38 -4.51 -13.73
C GLU A 166 -6.87 -3.23 -13.03
N GLY A 167 -7.89 -3.35 -12.17
CA GLY A 167 -8.35 -2.26 -11.32
C GLY A 167 -7.28 -1.70 -10.38
N GLY A 168 -6.46 -2.57 -9.80
CA GLY A 168 -5.39 -2.15 -8.92
C GLY A 168 -4.29 -1.37 -9.64
N HIS A 169 -3.87 -1.83 -10.82
CA HIS A 169 -2.93 -1.12 -11.67
C HIS A 169 -3.45 0.25 -12.12
N PHE A 170 -4.74 0.32 -12.48
CA PHE A 170 -5.40 1.57 -12.80
C PHE A 170 -5.38 2.55 -11.61
N CYS A 171 -5.76 2.09 -10.41
CA CYS A 171 -5.73 2.92 -9.20
C CYS A 171 -4.33 3.48 -8.92
N LEU A 172 -3.29 2.65 -9.00
CA LEU A 172 -1.91 3.11 -8.80
C LEU A 172 -1.45 4.08 -9.90
N ALA A 173 -1.92 3.91 -11.14
CA ALA A 173 -1.64 4.83 -12.24
C ALA A 173 -2.22 6.22 -11.96
N VAL A 174 -3.51 6.28 -11.62
CA VAL A 174 -4.21 7.53 -11.28
C VAL A 174 -3.59 8.17 -10.04
N ALA A 175 -3.34 7.40 -8.98
CA ALA A 175 -2.73 7.92 -7.75
C ALA A 175 -1.36 8.56 -8.02
N MET A 176 -0.50 7.89 -8.80
CA MET A 176 0.83 8.41 -9.14
C MET A 176 0.81 9.57 -10.14
N GLU A 177 -0.24 9.69 -10.95
CA GLU A 177 -0.45 10.86 -11.81
C GLU A 177 -0.82 12.09 -10.98
N LYS A 178 -1.76 11.95 -10.02
CA LYS A 178 -2.23 13.11 -9.24
C LYS A 178 -1.34 13.46 -8.06
N LEU A 179 -0.68 12.45 -7.48
CA LEU A 179 0.26 12.57 -6.36
C LEU A 179 1.61 11.92 -6.72
N PRO A 180 2.43 12.59 -7.55
CA PRO A 180 3.73 12.07 -7.96
C PRO A 180 4.57 11.64 -6.75
N SER A 181 4.89 10.35 -6.70
CA SER A 181 5.60 9.71 -5.59
C SER A 181 6.72 8.80 -6.11
N ALA A 182 7.70 8.48 -5.27
CA ALA A 182 8.81 7.62 -5.68
C ALA A 182 8.37 6.16 -5.91
N ALA A 183 7.40 5.71 -5.11
CA ALA A 183 6.80 4.39 -5.22
C ALA A 183 5.34 4.39 -4.78
N ALA A 184 4.59 3.43 -5.33
CA ALA A 184 3.25 3.08 -4.91
C ALA A 184 3.09 1.56 -4.85
N TYR A 185 2.35 1.09 -3.86
CA TYR A 185 2.06 -0.33 -3.66
C TYR A 185 0.56 -0.52 -3.46
N LEU A 186 0.03 -1.60 -4.02
CA LEU A 186 -1.30 -2.08 -3.74
C LEU A 186 -1.21 -3.50 -3.21
N HIS A 187 -1.76 -3.67 -2.02
CA HIS A 187 -1.83 -4.94 -1.31
C HIS A 187 -3.24 -5.48 -1.39
N LEU A 188 -3.38 -6.78 -1.56
CA LEU A 188 -4.63 -7.50 -1.30
C LEU A 188 -4.47 -8.38 -0.05
N TYR A 189 -5.54 -8.50 0.72
CA TYR A 189 -5.54 -9.21 1.99
C TYR A 189 -5.94 -10.68 1.82
N ASP A 190 -5.03 -11.57 2.17
CA ASP A 190 -5.22 -13.02 2.25
C ASP A 190 -5.85 -13.36 3.61
N ILE A 191 -7.18 -13.51 3.64
CA ILE A 191 -7.92 -13.73 4.90
C ILE A 191 -7.54 -15.04 5.59
N ASP A 192 -7.18 -16.06 4.82
CA ASP A 192 -6.87 -17.39 5.34
C ASP A 192 -5.53 -17.40 6.07
N LYS A 193 -4.56 -16.63 5.56
CA LYS A 193 -3.22 -16.51 6.17
C LYS A 193 -3.04 -15.29 7.05
N ARG A 194 -3.97 -14.34 7.01
CA ARG A 194 -3.88 -13.03 7.68
C ARG A 194 -2.64 -12.23 7.28
N GLU A 195 -2.42 -12.17 5.97
CA GLU A 195 -1.27 -11.51 5.37
C GLU A 195 -1.72 -10.56 4.26
N PHE A 196 -0.99 -9.46 4.10
CA PHE A 196 -1.05 -8.60 2.94
C PHE A 196 -0.06 -9.09 1.88
N VAL A 197 -0.52 -9.17 0.64
CA VAL A 197 0.30 -9.56 -0.51
C VAL A 197 0.36 -8.39 -1.48
N ILE A 198 1.56 -7.94 -1.84
CA ILE A 198 1.74 -6.89 -2.84
C ILE A 198 1.38 -7.46 -4.22
N VAL A 199 0.31 -6.95 -4.83
CA VAL A 199 -0.18 -7.42 -6.13
C VAL A 199 0.00 -6.40 -7.25
N CYS A 200 0.13 -5.12 -6.93
CA CYS A 200 0.50 -4.10 -7.91
C CYS A 200 1.58 -3.20 -7.33
N VAL A 201 2.52 -2.79 -8.18
CA VAL A 201 3.59 -1.86 -7.84
C VAL A 201 3.76 -0.81 -8.93
N ARG A 202 4.16 0.40 -8.56
CA ARG A 202 4.55 1.46 -9.49
C ARG A 202 5.69 2.28 -8.90
N GLY A 203 6.55 2.84 -9.73
CA GLY A 203 7.75 3.58 -9.30
C GLY A 203 9.06 2.83 -9.52
N GLY A 204 10.17 3.48 -9.19
CA GLY A 204 11.51 2.94 -9.46
C GLY A 204 11.90 1.80 -8.52
N SER A 205 12.44 0.70 -9.06
CA SER A 205 12.96 -0.45 -8.28
C SER A 205 11.92 -1.19 -7.41
N THR A 206 10.63 -1.04 -7.70
CA THR A 206 9.56 -1.65 -6.91
C THR A 206 9.20 -3.09 -7.33
N GLU A 207 9.59 -3.50 -8.55
CA GLU A 207 9.24 -4.80 -9.15
C GLU A 207 9.62 -6.00 -8.27
N LYS A 208 10.74 -5.91 -7.56
CA LYS A 208 11.22 -6.97 -6.65
C LYS A 208 10.35 -7.21 -5.43
N HIS A 209 9.41 -6.31 -5.15
CA HIS A 209 8.47 -6.41 -4.03
C HIS A 209 7.15 -7.05 -4.45
N LEU A 210 6.94 -7.34 -5.73
CA LEU A 210 5.74 -8.05 -6.19
C LEU A 210 5.67 -9.42 -5.49
N LEU A 211 4.48 -9.76 -4.98
CA LEU A 211 4.20 -10.96 -4.19
C LEU A 211 4.90 -11.03 -2.82
N GLU A 212 5.60 -9.97 -2.39
CA GLU A 212 6.08 -9.88 -1.00
C GLU A 212 4.90 -9.91 -0.04
N ARG A 213 5.06 -10.66 1.06
CA ARG A 213 4.03 -10.89 2.06
C ARG A 213 4.37 -10.18 3.35
N THR A 214 3.39 -9.49 3.92
CA THR A 214 3.51 -8.78 5.19
C THR A 214 2.38 -9.23 6.12
N GLY A 215 2.69 -9.67 7.34
CA GLY A 215 1.66 -10.09 8.30
C GLY A 215 0.75 -8.95 8.76
N GLU A 216 -0.46 -9.28 9.23
CA GLU A 216 -1.42 -8.30 9.77
C GLU A 216 -0.89 -7.48 10.96
N SER A 217 0.19 -7.93 11.60
CA SER A 217 0.85 -7.28 12.74
C SER A 217 1.81 -6.14 12.36
N ASP A 218 2.01 -5.86 11.07
CA ASP A 218 2.78 -4.70 10.62
C ASP A 218 2.21 -3.41 11.25
N ALA A 219 3.08 -2.59 11.83
CA ALA A 219 2.67 -1.46 12.64
C ALA A 219 1.87 -0.42 11.84
N LEU A 220 2.23 -0.17 10.58
CA LEU A 220 1.55 0.79 9.72
C LEU A 220 0.24 0.22 9.18
N LEU A 221 0.28 -1.00 8.65
CA LEU A 221 -0.90 -1.64 8.09
C LEU A 221 -1.97 -1.85 9.18
N SER A 222 -1.58 -2.36 10.35
CA SER A 222 -2.49 -2.54 11.49
C SER A 222 -3.04 -1.21 12.04
N GLN A 223 -2.28 -0.12 11.95
CA GLN A 223 -2.76 1.20 12.34
C GLN A 223 -3.82 1.72 11.36
N ALA A 224 -3.58 1.60 10.05
CA ALA A 224 -4.56 1.94 9.02
C ALA A 224 -5.84 1.10 9.17
N MET A 225 -5.70 -0.20 9.44
CA MET A 225 -6.83 -1.08 9.70
C MET A 225 -7.67 -0.61 10.89
N ARG A 226 -7.04 -0.37 12.04
CA ARG A 226 -7.76 0.07 13.25
C ARG A 226 -8.44 1.42 13.07
N LYS A 227 -7.80 2.35 12.36
CA LYS A 227 -8.35 3.69 12.11
C LYS A 227 -9.43 3.71 11.03
N ARG A 228 -9.50 2.68 10.16
CA ARG A 228 -10.44 2.57 9.03
C ARG A 228 -10.45 3.81 8.13
N ARG A 229 -9.30 4.46 8.00
CA ARG A 229 -9.06 5.64 7.17
C ARG A 229 -7.57 5.74 6.87
N SER A 230 -7.20 6.60 5.92
CA SER A 230 -5.80 6.89 5.62
C SER A 230 -4.99 7.27 6.85
N VAL A 231 -3.75 6.79 6.90
CA VAL A 231 -2.73 7.18 7.86
C VAL A 231 -1.64 7.91 7.10
N VAL A 232 -1.47 9.19 7.41
CA VAL A 232 -0.41 10.03 6.85
C VAL A 232 0.75 10.07 7.84
N VAL A 233 1.93 9.69 7.39
CA VAL A 233 3.18 9.75 8.17
C VAL A 233 4.16 10.62 7.40
N ASN A 234 4.41 11.82 7.91
CA ASN A 234 5.36 12.77 7.31
C ASN A 234 6.75 12.71 7.94
N GLU A 235 6.84 12.11 9.13
CA GLU A 235 8.07 11.93 9.88
C GLU A 235 8.04 10.50 10.46
N PRO A 236 8.82 9.55 9.90
CA PRO A 236 8.84 8.20 10.42
C PRO A 236 9.46 8.19 11.83
N PRO A 237 9.10 7.23 12.69
CA PRO A 237 9.69 7.10 14.01
C PRO A 237 11.21 6.96 13.92
N ALA A 238 11.93 7.56 14.88
CA ALA A 238 13.40 7.56 14.91
C ALA A 238 14.02 6.16 15.09
N ASP A 239 13.23 5.17 15.53
CA ASP A 239 13.65 3.78 15.65
C ASP A 239 13.88 3.07 14.30
N GLY A 240 13.51 3.73 13.18
CA GLY A 240 13.72 3.20 11.84
C GLY A 240 12.80 2.03 11.50
N SER A 241 11.78 1.74 12.30
CA SER A 241 10.82 0.65 12.07
C SER A 241 10.17 0.71 10.68
N ILE A 242 9.90 1.92 10.18
CA ILE A 242 9.38 2.16 8.83
C ILE A 242 10.49 2.14 7.76
N ALA A 243 11.73 2.47 8.12
CA ALA A 243 12.84 2.50 7.16
C ALA A 243 13.38 1.09 6.85
N ALA A 244 13.28 0.16 7.81
CA ALA A 244 13.73 -1.21 7.71
C ALA A 244 12.60 -2.13 7.22
N GLY A 245 12.51 -2.31 5.90
CA GLY A 245 11.51 -3.22 5.31
C GLY A 245 11.43 -3.08 3.80
N ARG A 246 10.22 -3.25 3.25
CA ARG A 246 9.94 -3.10 1.80
C ARG A 246 10.36 -1.74 1.22
N PHE A 247 10.55 -0.72 2.04
CA PHE A 247 10.99 0.61 1.62
C PHE A 247 12.52 0.80 1.59
N ALA A 248 13.31 -0.18 2.04
CA ALA A 248 14.78 -0.06 2.09
C ALA A 248 15.38 0.18 0.70
N SER A 249 14.76 -0.38 -0.35
CA SER A 249 15.15 -0.18 -1.76
C SER A 249 15.04 1.26 -2.24
N LEU A 250 14.20 2.06 -1.58
CA LEU A 250 13.95 3.47 -1.86
C LEU A 250 14.81 4.40 -1.00
N GLY A 251 15.72 3.85 -0.19
CA GLY A 251 16.42 4.60 0.86
C GLY A 251 15.56 4.86 2.11
N GLY A 252 14.52 4.04 2.32
CA GLY A 252 13.55 4.17 3.39
C GLY A 252 12.33 5.01 3.02
N ALA A 253 11.24 4.87 3.78
CA ALA A 253 10.07 5.72 3.66
C ALA A 253 10.21 6.93 4.59
N LYS A 254 10.50 8.09 3.99
CA LYS A 254 10.55 9.39 4.68
C LYS A 254 9.15 9.95 4.87
N ARG A 255 8.25 9.69 3.91
CA ARG A 255 6.85 10.11 3.95
C ARG A 255 5.99 9.06 3.30
N ILE A 256 4.85 8.75 3.90
CA ILE A 256 3.97 7.70 3.42
C ILE A 256 2.50 8.02 3.72
N ILE A 257 1.62 7.73 2.75
CA ILE A 257 0.18 7.57 3.00
C ILE A 257 -0.12 6.07 2.93
N VAL A 258 -0.79 5.55 3.95
CA VAL A 258 -1.29 4.17 3.99
C VAL A 258 -2.81 4.20 4.08
N THR A 259 -3.49 3.72 3.05
CA THR A 259 -4.95 3.81 2.93
C THR A 259 -5.57 2.41 2.89
N PRO A 260 -6.44 2.06 3.85
CA PRO A 260 -7.05 0.74 3.86
C PRO A 260 -8.13 0.63 2.77
N VAL A 261 -8.15 -0.50 2.05
CA VAL A 261 -9.20 -0.87 1.10
C VAL A 261 -10.20 -1.73 1.86
N MET A 262 -11.38 -1.17 2.13
CA MET A 262 -12.40 -1.80 2.98
C MET A 262 -13.79 -1.70 2.37
N GLN A 263 -14.59 -2.76 2.50
CA GLN A 263 -16.01 -2.72 2.17
C GLN A 263 -16.83 -3.33 3.30
N ALA A 264 -17.85 -2.60 3.77
CA ALA A 264 -18.75 -3.06 4.85
C ALA A 264 -18.00 -3.58 6.11
N GLY A 265 -16.88 -2.95 6.46
CA GLY A 265 -16.04 -3.34 7.60
C GLY A 265 -15.10 -4.53 7.35
N ARG A 266 -15.16 -5.18 6.19
CA ARG A 266 -14.22 -6.21 5.75
C ARG A 266 -13.00 -5.57 5.11
N PHE A 267 -11.81 -6.00 5.53
CA PHE A 267 -10.54 -5.63 4.90
C PHE A 267 -10.31 -6.43 3.64
N LEU A 268 -10.04 -5.73 2.54
CA LEU A 268 -9.75 -6.31 1.23
C LEU A 268 -8.31 -6.05 0.80
N GLY A 269 -7.68 -4.99 1.31
CA GLY A 269 -6.33 -4.59 0.91
C GLY A 269 -5.86 -3.27 1.50
N VAL A 270 -4.79 -2.72 0.94
CA VAL A 270 -4.21 -1.42 1.31
C VAL A 270 -3.56 -0.77 0.07
N ILE A 271 -3.66 0.55 -0.06
CA ILE A 271 -2.90 1.37 -1.03
C ILE A 271 -1.85 2.17 -0.27
N GLU A 272 -0.59 2.11 -0.69
CA GLU A 272 0.51 2.88 -0.13
C GLU A 272 1.13 3.81 -1.18
N LEU A 273 1.36 5.08 -0.82
CA LEU A 273 2.17 6.03 -1.61
C LEU A 273 3.37 6.48 -0.78
N VAL A 274 4.56 6.43 -1.37
CA VAL A 274 5.83 6.59 -0.65
C VAL A 274 6.69 7.67 -1.28
N ASN A 275 7.21 8.57 -0.44
CA ASN A 275 8.16 9.63 -0.77
C ASN A 275 7.71 10.50 -1.96
N PRO A 276 6.91 11.56 -1.74
CA PRO A 276 6.44 12.41 -2.81
C PRO A 276 7.61 13.10 -3.54
N LEU A 277 7.52 13.22 -4.86
CA LEU A 277 8.63 13.67 -5.71
C LEU A 277 8.96 15.15 -5.56
N ASP A 278 7.97 15.97 -5.16
CA ASP A 278 8.15 17.38 -4.84
C ASP A 278 8.85 17.62 -3.49
N GLY A 279 9.04 16.57 -2.70
CA GLY A 279 9.64 16.66 -1.37
C GLY A 279 8.77 17.40 -0.33
N ALA A 280 7.51 17.69 -0.62
CA ALA A 280 6.55 18.24 0.35
C ALA A 280 6.00 17.14 1.28
N PRO A 281 5.48 17.48 2.47
CA PRO A 281 4.69 16.54 3.26
C PRO A 281 3.37 16.20 2.56
N PHE A 282 2.92 14.96 2.76
CA PHE A 282 1.55 14.60 2.41
C PHE A 282 0.57 15.34 3.33
N SER A 283 -0.54 15.82 2.78
CA SER A 283 -1.58 16.50 3.55
C SER A 283 -2.70 15.53 3.96
N GLU A 284 -3.47 15.89 4.99
CA GLU A 284 -4.66 15.12 5.39
C GLU A 284 -5.72 15.10 4.27
N LEU A 285 -5.81 16.17 3.46
CA LEU A 285 -6.72 16.21 2.31
C LEU A 285 -6.36 15.18 1.25
N GLU A 286 -5.06 14.98 0.99
CA GLU A 286 -4.59 13.92 0.09
C GLU A 286 -4.87 12.54 0.67
N GLY A 287 -4.74 12.37 1.99
CA GLY A 287 -5.17 11.17 2.69
C GLY A 287 -6.66 10.88 2.49
N ASN A 288 -7.53 11.88 2.64
CA ASN A 288 -8.97 11.75 2.42
C ASN A 288 -9.30 11.42 0.95
N ALA A 289 -8.61 12.05 0.00
CA ALA A 289 -8.76 11.78 -1.43
C ALA A 289 -8.39 10.31 -1.76
N LEU A 290 -7.31 9.80 -1.17
CA LEU A 290 -6.95 8.39 -1.30
C LEU A 290 -7.96 7.46 -0.64
N THR A 291 -8.56 7.85 0.49
CA THR A 291 -9.65 7.07 1.13
C THR A 291 -10.81 6.90 0.16
N TYR A 292 -11.25 7.95 -0.53
CA TYR A 292 -12.28 7.86 -1.57
C TYR A 292 -11.88 6.86 -2.68
N MET A 293 -10.66 6.96 -3.22
CA MET A 293 -10.16 6.02 -4.21
C MET A 293 -10.20 4.56 -3.70
N ALA A 294 -9.77 4.33 -2.46
CA ALA A 294 -9.75 3.02 -1.85
C ALA A 294 -11.17 2.46 -1.62
N GLU A 295 -12.16 3.31 -1.33
CA GLU A 295 -13.58 2.90 -1.22
C GLU A 295 -14.14 2.44 -2.57
N GLN A 296 -13.91 3.20 -3.64
CA GLN A 296 -14.34 2.82 -4.99
C GLN A 296 -13.69 1.50 -5.44
N TYR A 297 -12.38 1.37 -5.18
CA TYR A 297 -11.67 0.12 -5.45
C TYR A 297 -12.16 -1.03 -4.58
N ALA A 298 -12.52 -0.79 -3.31
CA ALA A 298 -13.05 -1.83 -2.43
C ALA A 298 -14.38 -2.38 -2.93
N GLU A 299 -15.28 -1.51 -3.42
CA GLU A 299 -16.54 -1.94 -4.03
C GLU A 299 -16.28 -2.81 -5.28
N PHE A 300 -15.35 -2.37 -6.12
CA PHE A 300 -14.94 -3.09 -7.32
C PHE A 300 -14.36 -4.49 -7.00
N VAL A 301 -13.43 -4.58 -6.04
CA VAL A 301 -12.82 -5.84 -5.60
C VAL A 301 -13.84 -6.76 -4.96
N ALA A 302 -14.78 -6.23 -4.18
CA ALA A 302 -15.82 -7.06 -3.59
C ALA A 302 -16.74 -7.71 -4.63
N ALA A 303 -17.02 -7.02 -5.74
CA ALA A 303 -17.81 -7.56 -6.84
C ALA A 303 -17.06 -8.62 -7.66
N ARG A 304 -15.73 -8.53 -7.77
CA ARG A 304 -14.90 -9.39 -8.64
C ARG A 304 -14.09 -10.46 -7.91
N GLY A 305 -13.93 -10.33 -6.60
CA GLY A 305 -13.10 -11.20 -5.78
C GLY A 305 -11.64 -10.74 -5.67
N VAL A 306 -10.98 -11.24 -4.63
CA VAL A 306 -9.55 -11.04 -4.37
C VAL A 306 -8.74 -12.06 -5.20
N VAL A 307 -7.70 -11.60 -5.90
CA VAL A 307 -6.86 -12.42 -6.79
C VAL A 307 -5.43 -12.41 -6.26
N LEU A 308 -4.94 -13.58 -5.83
CA LEU A 308 -3.61 -13.74 -5.20
C LEU A 308 -2.72 -14.77 -5.91
N GLU A 309 -3.17 -15.37 -7.02
CA GLU A 309 -2.36 -16.36 -7.72
C GLU A 309 -1.14 -15.69 -8.38
N ALA A 310 0.05 -16.17 -8.02
CA ALA A 310 1.32 -15.58 -8.45
C ALA A 310 1.45 -15.42 -9.97
N GLU A 311 0.96 -16.39 -10.74
CA GLU A 311 0.98 -16.33 -12.20
C GLU A 311 0.10 -15.20 -12.76
N LYS A 312 -1.11 -15.02 -12.21
CA LYS A 312 -2.02 -13.95 -12.65
C LYS A 312 -1.46 -12.57 -12.29
N VAL A 313 -0.92 -12.44 -11.07
CA VAL A 313 -0.26 -11.20 -10.61
C VAL A 313 0.90 -10.82 -11.51
N SER A 314 1.78 -11.78 -11.82
CA SER A 314 2.95 -11.53 -12.69
C SER A 314 2.53 -11.13 -14.10
N ARG A 315 1.53 -11.82 -14.67
CA ARG A 315 0.99 -11.52 -16.00
C ARG A 315 0.35 -10.14 -16.06
N ALA A 316 -0.48 -9.79 -15.08
CA ALA A 316 -1.12 -8.48 -15.01
C ALA A 316 -0.08 -7.35 -14.88
N PHE A 317 0.97 -7.59 -14.08
CA PHE A 317 2.09 -6.67 -13.95
C PHE A 317 2.78 -6.43 -15.30
N GLU A 318 3.15 -7.47 -16.03
CA GLU A 318 3.77 -7.37 -17.37
C GLU A 318 2.89 -6.62 -18.37
N GLN A 319 1.57 -6.92 -18.39
CA GLN A 319 0.60 -6.25 -19.26
C GLN A 319 0.52 -4.75 -18.95
N SER A 320 0.43 -4.37 -17.68
CA SER A 320 0.35 -2.97 -17.26
C SER A 320 1.59 -2.16 -17.67
N ARG A 321 2.77 -2.80 -17.64
CA ARG A 321 4.05 -2.19 -18.05
C ARG A 321 4.13 -1.99 -19.56
N ALA A 322 3.54 -2.89 -20.34
CA ALA A 322 3.49 -2.76 -21.80
C ALA A 322 2.57 -1.63 -22.28
N SER A 323 1.61 -1.19 -21.45
CA SER A 323 0.65 -0.14 -21.79
C SER A 323 1.08 1.29 -21.39
N THR A 324 2.22 1.45 -20.69
CA THR A 324 2.71 2.76 -20.20
C THR A 324 3.78 3.35 -21.12
#